data_AF-A0A6N2K6V6-F1
#
_entry.id   AF-A0A6N2K6V6-F1
#
_cell.length_a   1.000
_cell.length_b   1.000
_cell.length_c   1.000
_cell.angle_alpha   90.00
_cell.angle_beta   90.00
_cell.angle_gamma   90.00
#
_symmetry.space_group_name_H-M   'P 1'
#
loop_
_entity.id
_entity.type
_entity.pdbx_description
1 polymer ?
#
loop_
_entity_poly.entity_id
_entity_poly.type
_entity_poly.pdbx_seq_one_letter_code
_entity_poly.pdbx_strand_id
1 'polypeptide(L)'
;MFKLSRSFLNSFFLFPFQNFRYVYVWHALLGYWGGLVPNARDTKKYNPKLTYPQQSPGNLANMRDLAMDCMEKYGVGAIDPDRISQFYDDLHSYLVSQDVDGVKVDVQNILETIATDLGGRVSLTRHFQEALEKSIASNFQENSIICCMGLSTDSIYHSKRSAITRASDDYYPKNPATQTLHIAAVAFNSIYLGEVVVPDWDMFYSLHDAAEFHAIARAVGGCPVYVSDKPGHHDHKILKRLVLPDGSVLRAKYPGRPSRDCLFTDPVMDGKSLLKIWNLNKCTGVIGVFNCQGKGSWPCLDNTNQNHFSNGAEVSGKVSPVDVEYFEEVSGKLWTGDCAIYSFNKGSVSRIPKGEQFGVGLKTLECDVFTVSPIKAYYQKIEFAPIGLMNMYNSGGAIESVQQSGDSTGYNRRILIKGRGAGSFGGYSSVKPKGCSINGKEEEEVKYREEDKLVTVTIDVSDNSGWDVDIWY
;
A
#
# COMPACT_ATOMS: atom_id res chain seq x y z
N MET A 1 1.50 34.96 6.13
CA MET A 1 0.69 33.73 6.22
C MET A 1 -0.33 33.77 5.09
N PHE A 2 -0.24 32.91 4.08
CA PHE A 2 -1.28 32.82 3.03
C PHE A 2 -2.53 32.22 3.64
N LYS A 3 -3.68 32.90 3.55
CA LYS A 3 -4.99 32.36 3.98
C LYS A 3 -5.35 31.18 3.08
N LEU A 4 -5.28 29.98 3.63
CA LEU A 4 -5.57 28.73 2.94
C LEU A 4 -7.05 28.34 3.10
N SER A 5 -8.01 29.25 2.90
CA SER A 5 -9.42 28.85 3.04
C SER A 5 -9.81 27.86 1.95
N ARG A 6 -10.82 27.01 2.20
CA ARG A 6 -11.46 26.22 1.12
C ARG A 6 -11.84 27.08 -0.08
N SER A 7 -12.20 28.36 0.13
CA SER A 7 -12.45 29.30 -0.97
C SER A 7 -11.19 29.71 -1.76
N PHE A 8 -10.04 29.83 -1.11
CA PHE A 8 -8.75 30.09 -1.77
C PHE A 8 -8.24 28.86 -2.53
N LEU A 9 -8.38 27.66 -1.95
CA LEU A 9 -8.08 26.41 -2.62
C LEU A 9 -9.01 26.17 -3.82
N ASN A 10 -10.30 26.44 -3.70
CA ASN A 10 -11.28 26.48 -4.81
C ASN A 10 -10.90 27.46 -5.94
N SER A 11 -10.09 28.49 -5.65
CA SER A 11 -9.61 29.44 -6.66
C SER A 11 -8.31 29.01 -7.34
N PHE A 12 -7.55 28.10 -6.73
CA PHE A 12 -6.29 27.56 -7.26
C PHE A 12 -6.48 26.30 -8.10
N PHE A 13 -7.49 25.49 -7.77
CA PHE A 13 -7.89 24.32 -8.54
C PHE A 13 -9.21 24.63 -9.25
N LEU A 14 -9.25 24.50 -10.58
CA LEU A 14 -10.44 24.69 -11.43
C LEU A 14 -11.61 23.71 -11.15
N PHE A 15 -11.59 23.00 -10.02
CA PHE A 15 -12.61 22.05 -9.61
C PHE A 15 -13.20 22.48 -8.26
N PRO A 16 -14.54 22.54 -8.13
CA PRO A 16 -15.17 22.78 -6.84
C PRO A 16 -14.82 21.65 -5.86
N PHE A 17 -14.28 22.01 -4.69
CA PHE A 17 -13.94 21.10 -3.58
C PHE A 17 -15.12 20.32 -2.98
N GLN A 18 -16.33 20.45 -3.55
CA GLN A 18 -17.55 19.79 -3.06
C GLN A 18 -17.50 18.25 -3.14
N ASN A 19 -16.49 17.68 -3.81
CA ASN A 19 -16.37 16.23 -4.00
C ASN A 19 -15.18 15.59 -3.25
N PHE A 20 -14.39 16.33 -2.47
CA PHE A 20 -13.31 15.74 -1.67
C PHE A 20 -13.77 15.48 -0.24
N ARG A 21 -13.49 14.28 0.26
CA ARG A 21 -13.87 13.88 1.64
C ARG A 21 -12.92 14.45 2.69
N TYR A 22 -11.63 14.52 2.38
CA TYR A 22 -10.60 15.01 3.30
C TYR A 22 -9.55 15.84 2.55
N VAL A 23 -8.99 16.86 3.22
CA VAL A 23 -7.90 17.71 2.75
C VAL A 23 -6.74 17.61 3.74
N TYR A 24 -5.58 17.15 3.25
CA TYR A 24 -4.35 17.06 4.05
C TYR A 24 -3.33 18.08 3.57
N VAL A 25 -2.56 18.66 4.49
CA VAL A 25 -1.49 19.63 4.18
C VAL A 25 -0.13 19.06 4.55
N TRP A 26 0.83 19.22 3.64
CA TRP A 26 2.23 18.85 3.88
C TRP A 26 2.97 19.96 4.61
N HIS A 27 3.82 19.61 5.57
CA HIS A 27 4.86 20.48 6.11
C HIS A 27 6.08 19.66 6.59
N ALA A 28 7.24 20.30 6.78
CA ALA A 28 8.38 19.64 7.41
C ALA A 28 8.26 19.69 8.94
N LEU A 29 8.97 18.82 9.65
CA LEU A 29 8.97 18.77 11.12
C LEU A 29 9.33 20.14 11.76
N LEU A 30 10.23 20.91 11.13
CA LEU A 30 10.63 22.25 11.58
C LEU A 30 9.87 23.39 10.86
N GLY A 31 8.69 23.09 10.32
CA GLY A 31 7.85 24.00 9.53
C GLY A 31 8.07 23.85 8.03
N TYR A 32 9.25 24.18 7.53
CA TYR A 32 9.65 23.94 6.13
C TYR A 32 11.08 23.38 6.08
N TRP A 33 11.57 22.99 4.90
CA TRP A 33 12.91 22.40 4.73
C TRP A 33 14.03 23.20 5.42
N GLY A 34 14.01 24.53 5.31
CA GLY A 34 14.99 25.42 5.96
C GLY A 34 14.67 25.80 7.40
N GLY A 35 13.63 25.23 8.01
CA GLY A 35 13.15 25.62 9.34
C GLY A 35 12.46 26.99 9.36
N LEU A 36 12.45 27.63 10.53
CA LEU A 36 11.85 28.96 10.73
C LEU A 36 12.89 30.07 10.65
N VAL A 37 12.58 31.15 9.93
CA VAL A 37 13.47 32.32 9.82
C VAL A 37 13.67 32.98 11.20
N PRO A 38 14.92 33.14 11.67
CA PRO A 38 15.23 33.87 12.91
C PRO A 38 14.68 35.29 12.91
N ASN A 39 14.16 35.73 14.06
CA ASN A 39 13.62 37.09 14.29
C ASN A 39 12.46 37.54 13.38
N ALA A 40 11.89 36.66 12.55
CA ALA A 40 10.71 36.99 11.77
C ALA A 40 9.50 37.27 12.69
N ARG A 41 8.75 38.34 12.41
CA ARG A 41 7.72 38.90 13.31
C ARG A 41 6.76 37.84 13.87
N ASP A 42 6.25 36.95 13.02
CA ASP A 42 5.17 36.02 13.39
C ASP A 42 5.70 34.74 14.07
N THR A 43 6.96 34.38 13.84
CA THR A 43 7.59 33.14 14.35
C THR A 43 8.64 33.40 15.43
N LYS A 44 8.97 34.66 15.72
CA LYS A 44 9.95 35.04 16.76
C LYS A 44 9.62 34.48 18.13
N LYS A 45 8.33 34.29 18.44
CA LYS A 45 7.86 33.69 19.71
C LYS A 45 8.35 32.25 19.92
N TYR A 46 8.71 31.53 18.86
CA TYR A 46 9.28 30.18 18.94
C TYR A 46 10.81 30.17 19.06
N ASN A 47 11.42 31.37 19.13
CA ASN A 47 12.86 31.60 19.29
C ASN A 47 13.75 30.74 18.36
N PRO A 48 13.49 30.72 17.03
CA PRO A 48 14.27 29.88 16.14
C PRO A 48 15.72 30.36 16.04
N LYS A 49 16.65 29.41 16.13
CA LYS A 49 18.09 29.64 16.01
C LYS A 49 18.63 28.94 14.78
N LEU A 50 19.57 29.59 14.10
CA LEU A 50 20.24 28.97 12.97
C LEU A 50 21.19 27.89 13.49
N THR A 51 20.95 26.65 13.10
CA THR A 51 21.76 25.49 13.43
C THR A 51 22.22 24.82 12.15
N TYR A 52 23.44 24.29 12.14
CA TYR A 52 24.02 23.64 10.98
C TYR A 52 24.03 22.14 11.21
N PRO A 53 23.24 21.36 10.44
CA PRO A 53 23.27 19.90 10.47
C PRO A 53 24.70 19.36 10.42
N GLN A 54 24.95 18.32 11.20
CA GLN A 54 26.19 17.55 11.17
C GLN A 54 25.84 16.09 10.90
N GLN A 55 26.22 15.62 9.72
CA GLN A 55 26.02 14.21 9.35
C GLN A 55 27.09 13.32 9.98
N SER A 56 26.68 12.15 10.46
CA SER A 56 27.61 11.14 10.99
C SER A 56 28.46 10.52 9.87
N PRO A 57 29.64 9.96 10.17
CA PRO A 57 30.43 9.21 9.19
C PRO A 57 29.64 8.06 8.53
N GLY A 58 28.75 7.41 9.29
CA GLY A 58 27.87 6.36 8.77
C GLY A 58 26.85 6.89 7.76
N ASN A 59 26.25 8.06 8.01
CA ASN A 59 25.34 8.68 7.04
C ASN A 59 26.08 9.07 5.75
N LEU A 60 27.26 9.68 5.89
CA LEU A 60 28.11 10.08 4.77
C LEU A 60 28.63 8.90 3.93
N ALA A 61 28.77 7.72 4.54
CA ALA A 61 29.22 6.51 3.86
C ALA A 61 28.13 5.85 2.99
N ASN A 62 26.84 6.21 3.18
CA ASN A 62 25.74 5.64 2.41
C ASN A 62 25.51 6.40 1.10
N MET A 63 24.74 7.48 1.14
CA MET A 63 24.44 8.33 -0.01
C MET A 63 24.37 9.78 0.45
N ARG A 64 25.06 10.67 -0.26
CA ARG A 64 24.90 12.11 -0.06
C ARG A 64 23.63 12.59 -0.75
N ASP A 65 22.82 13.30 0.01
CA ASP A 65 21.61 13.95 -0.46
C ASP A 65 21.84 15.46 -0.65
N LEU A 66 21.31 16.01 -1.75
CA LEU A 66 21.49 17.43 -2.07
C LEU A 66 20.75 18.33 -1.09
N ALA A 67 19.57 17.92 -0.59
CA ALA A 67 18.84 18.72 0.39
C ALA A 67 19.61 18.79 1.71
N MET A 68 20.19 17.66 2.15
CA MET A 68 21.10 17.63 3.31
C MET A 68 22.32 18.53 3.11
N ASP A 69 23.01 18.44 1.97
CA ASP A 69 24.17 19.29 1.67
C ASP A 69 23.81 20.79 1.67
N CYS A 70 22.62 21.16 1.17
CA CYS A 70 22.10 22.51 1.25
C CYS A 70 21.86 22.94 2.71
N MET A 71 21.23 22.09 3.52
CA MET A 71 20.97 22.40 4.93
C MET A 71 22.26 22.52 5.75
N GLU A 72 23.28 21.70 5.50
CA GLU A 72 24.61 21.84 6.12
C GLU A 72 25.27 23.17 5.76
N LYS A 73 25.19 23.57 4.49
CA LYS A 73 25.85 24.79 4.00
C LYS A 73 25.15 26.08 4.46
N TYR A 74 23.82 26.09 4.43
CA TYR A 74 23.02 27.30 4.64
C TYR A 74 22.40 27.39 6.03
N GLY A 75 22.39 26.28 6.78
CA GLY A 75 21.77 26.17 8.10
C GLY A 75 20.26 26.00 8.03
N VAL A 76 19.71 25.56 9.16
CA VAL A 76 18.27 25.32 9.38
C VAL A 76 17.84 26.11 10.61
N GLY A 77 16.71 26.80 10.51
CA GLY A 77 16.11 27.51 11.63
C GLY A 77 15.43 26.55 12.62
N ALA A 78 16.19 26.02 13.57
CA ALA A 78 15.72 25.08 14.58
C ALA A 78 14.88 25.81 15.64
N ILE A 79 13.72 25.23 15.95
CA ILE A 79 12.79 25.74 16.98
C ILE A 79 13.40 25.48 18.38
N ASP A 80 13.24 26.45 19.28
CA ASP A 80 13.62 26.27 20.68
C ASP A 80 12.83 25.09 21.29
N PRO A 81 13.48 24.08 21.89
CA PRO A 81 12.81 22.91 22.45
C PRO A 81 11.64 23.24 23.39
N ASP A 82 11.74 24.32 24.17
CA ASP A 82 10.68 24.74 25.10
C ASP A 82 9.45 25.33 24.39
N ARG A 83 9.53 25.57 23.08
CA ARG A 83 8.50 26.20 22.25
C ARG A 83 7.87 25.26 21.23
N ILE A 84 8.32 24.00 21.12
CA ILE A 84 7.83 23.04 20.11
C ILE A 84 6.32 22.82 20.24
N SER A 85 5.80 22.61 21.46
CA SER A 85 4.35 22.41 21.67
C SER A 85 3.53 23.62 21.20
N GLN A 86 3.98 24.82 21.54
CA GLN A 86 3.31 26.05 21.12
C GLN A 86 3.34 26.20 19.58
N PHE A 87 4.47 25.86 18.95
CA PHE A 87 4.59 25.90 17.49
C PHE A 87 3.58 24.98 16.80
N TYR A 88 3.48 23.71 17.22
CA TYR A 88 2.54 22.78 16.60
C TYR A 88 1.09 23.16 16.87
N ASP A 89 0.74 23.56 18.09
CA ASP A 89 -0.63 23.97 18.40
C ASP A 89 -1.05 25.20 17.60
N ASP A 90 -0.17 26.20 17.47
CA ASP A 90 -0.44 27.38 16.64
C ASP A 90 -0.57 27.02 15.15
N LEU A 91 0.28 26.12 14.62
CA LEU A 91 0.24 25.69 13.23
C LEU A 91 -1.02 24.87 12.92
N HIS A 92 -1.30 23.84 13.71
CA HIS A 92 -2.42 22.93 13.45
C HIS A 92 -3.77 23.58 13.75
N SER A 93 -3.90 24.39 14.80
CA SER A 93 -5.13 25.16 15.04
C SER A 93 -5.43 26.11 13.88
N TYR A 94 -4.39 26.73 13.31
CA TYR A 94 -4.53 27.53 12.09
C TYR A 94 -5.02 26.67 10.92
N LEU A 95 -4.39 25.52 10.64
CA LEU A 95 -4.82 24.64 9.53
C LEU A 95 -6.28 24.18 9.70
N VAL A 96 -6.67 23.77 10.90
CA VAL A 96 -8.06 23.37 11.21
C VAL A 96 -9.02 24.55 11.03
N SER A 97 -8.63 25.77 11.41
CA SER A 97 -9.44 26.98 11.13
C SER A 97 -9.64 27.26 9.64
N GLN A 98 -8.86 26.60 8.78
CA GLN A 98 -8.93 26.66 7.33
C GLN A 98 -9.61 25.42 6.71
N ASP A 99 -10.29 24.59 7.51
CA ASP A 99 -10.97 23.35 7.12
C ASP A 99 -10.02 22.27 6.54
N VAL A 100 -8.78 22.20 7.05
CA VAL A 100 -7.84 21.10 6.81
C VAL A 100 -8.11 19.96 7.79
N ASP A 101 -8.18 18.73 7.27
CA ASP A 101 -8.56 17.53 8.02
C ASP A 101 -7.38 16.77 8.61
N GLY A 102 -6.16 17.02 8.11
CA GLY A 102 -4.95 16.35 8.57
C GLY A 102 -3.66 16.90 7.96
N VAL A 103 -2.53 16.29 8.33
CA VAL A 103 -1.20 16.70 7.85
C VAL A 103 -0.34 15.54 7.40
N LYS A 104 0.59 15.83 6.48
CA LYS A 104 1.74 14.97 6.18
C LYS A 104 3.01 15.68 6.68
N VAL A 105 3.76 15.04 7.57
CA VAL A 105 4.92 15.64 8.24
C VAL A 105 6.20 14.97 7.78
N ASP A 106 6.99 15.68 6.98
CA ASP A 106 8.25 15.22 6.37
C ASP A 106 9.49 15.67 7.17
N VAL A 107 10.66 15.22 6.72
CA VAL A 107 11.98 15.63 7.19
C VAL A 107 12.17 15.35 8.69
N GLN A 108 11.56 14.30 9.23
CA GLN A 108 11.56 14.06 10.67
C GLN A 108 12.96 13.67 11.21
N ASN A 109 13.72 12.90 10.43
CA ASN A 109 15.06 12.47 10.80
C ASN A 109 16.10 13.62 10.87
N ILE A 110 15.77 14.86 10.48
CA ILE A 110 16.67 16.02 10.61
C ILE A 110 17.19 16.20 12.03
N LEU A 111 16.40 15.83 13.03
CA LEU A 111 16.74 15.97 14.44
C LEU A 111 18.04 15.26 14.81
N GLU A 112 18.35 14.13 14.17
CA GLU A 112 19.61 13.39 14.40
C GLU A 112 20.83 14.29 14.17
N THR A 113 20.75 15.19 13.19
CA THR A 113 21.88 15.99 12.71
C THR A 113 22.03 17.34 13.42
N ILE A 114 21.02 17.80 14.16
CA ILE A 114 21.02 19.12 14.81
C ILE A 114 21.03 19.05 16.35
N ALA A 115 21.07 17.87 16.94
CA ALA A 115 20.77 17.68 18.36
C ALA A 115 21.92 17.92 19.34
N THR A 116 23.16 18.15 18.89
CA THR A 116 24.36 18.25 19.74
C THR A 116 24.18 19.21 20.92
N ASP A 117 23.66 20.41 20.67
CA ASP A 117 23.46 21.44 21.69
C ASP A 117 22.01 21.52 22.20
N LEU A 118 21.19 20.53 21.87
CA LEU A 118 19.75 20.48 22.17
C LEU A 118 19.39 19.27 23.06
N GLY A 119 20.35 18.76 23.83
CA GLY A 119 20.16 17.64 24.76
C GLY A 119 20.30 16.24 24.13
N GLY A 120 20.80 16.16 22.89
CA GLY A 120 21.06 14.91 22.18
C GLY A 120 19.84 14.35 21.44
N ARG A 121 20.13 13.54 20.40
CA ARG A 121 19.12 13.10 19.39
C ARG A 121 17.93 12.37 19.99
N VAL A 122 18.14 11.54 21.01
CA VAL A 122 17.08 10.77 21.66
C VAL A 122 16.10 11.71 22.39
N SER A 123 16.62 12.61 23.23
CA SER A 123 15.80 13.54 24.01
C SER A 123 15.04 14.51 23.10
N LEU A 124 15.73 15.06 22.10
CA LEU A 124 15.13 15.99 21.14
C LEU A 124 14.02 15.32 20.32
N THR A 125 14.27 14.12 19.80
CA THR A 125 13.27 13.36 19.03
C THR A 125 12.04 13.06 19.87
N ARG A 126 12.22 12.61 21.12
CA ARG A 126 11.10 12.41 22.04
C ARG A 126 10.26 13.68 22.22
N HIS A 127 10.89 14.83 22.46
CA HIS A 127 10.15 16.09 22.67
C HIS A 127 9.36 16.50 21.43
N PHE A 128 9.94 16.36 20.23
CA PHE A 128 9.25 16.65 18.98
C PHE A 128 8.08 15.70 18.72
N GLN A 129 8.28 14.39 18.91
CA GLN A 129 7.22 13.40 18.71
C GLN A 129 6.06 13.60 19.69
N GLU A 130 6.35 13.82 20.98
CA GLU A 130 5.31 14.07 21.99
C GLU A 130 4.52 15.35 21.70
N ALA A 131 5.21 16.43 21.31
CA ALA A 131 4.55 17.68 20.96
C ALA A 131 3.71 17.54 19.67
N LEU A 132 4.23 16.86 18.65
CA LEU A 132 3.54 16.62 17.39
C LEU A 132 2.26 15.81 17.63
N GLU A 133 2.36 14.64 18.25
CA GLU A 133 1.21 13.76 18.51
C GLU A 133 0.17 14.40 19.42
N LYS A 134 0.61 15.16 20.44
CA LYS A 134 -0.31 15.91 21.30
C LYS A 134 -1.09 16.95 20.50
N SER A 135 -0.40 17.66 19.60
CA SER A 135 -1.04 18.66 18.77
C SER A 135 -2.01 18.04 17.77
N ILE A 136 -1.67 16.90 17.17
CA ILE A 136 -2.59 16.14 16.30
C ILE A 136 -3.86 15.79 17.06
N ALA A 137 -3.72 15.19 18.25
CA ALA A 137 -4.86 14.78 19.07
C ALA A 137 -5.71 15.94 19.61
N SER A 138 -5.14 17.14 19.71
CA SER A 138 -5.83 18.32 20.24
C SER A 138 -6.57 19.13 19.16
N ASN A 139 -6.12 19.05 17.91
CA ASN A 139 -6.60 19.91 16.83
C ASN A 139 -7.42 19.15 15.78
N PHE A 140 -7.00 17.95 15.38
CA PHE A 140 -7.70 17.17 14.35
C PHE A 140 -8.70 16.19 14.98
N GLN A 141 -9.79 15.90 14.26
CA GLN A 141 -10.88 15.03 14.77
C GLN A 141 -10.46 13.57 14.90
N GLU A 142 -9.55 13.12 14.04
CA GLU A 142 -9.01 11.76 14.01
C GLU A 142 -7.48 11.79 14.18
N ASN A 143 -6.83 10.63 14.14
CA ASN A 143 -5.36 10.53 14.10
C ASN A 143 -4.81 10.91 12.72
N SER A 144 -5.14 12.11 12.26
CA SER A 144 -4.99 12.57 10.88
C SER A 144 -3.56 13.03 10.56
N ILE A 145 -2.60 12.12 10.71
CA ILE A 145 -1.19 12.35 10.41
C ILE A 145 -0.62 11.25 9.52
N ILE A 146 0.17 11.66 8.53
CA ILE A 146 1.05 10.79 7.74
C ILE A 146 2.49 11.22 8.05
N CYS A 147 3.26 10.34 8.68
CA CYS A 147 4.67 10.58 8.97
C CYS A 147 5.55 10.19 7.77
N CYS A 148 6.69 10.83 7.64
CA CYS A 148 7.60 10.59 6.53
C CYS A 148 9.02 11.01 6.89
N MET A 149 10.01 10.32 6.32
CA MET A 149 11.42 10.45 6.70
C MET A 149 11.63 10.30 8.21
N GLY A 150 10.81 9.46 8.87
CA GLY A 150 10.78 9.22 10.32
C GLY A 150 11.16 7.78 10.67
N LEU A 151 12.08 7.20 9.90
CA LEU A 151 12.45 5.78 9.98
C LEU A 151 13.65 5.52 10.91
N SER A 152 14.18 6.55 11.59
CA SER A 152 15.22 6.35 12.60
C SER A 152 14.66 5.58 13.80
N THR A 153 15.51 4.84 14.51
CA THR A 153 15.11 4.11 15.71
C THR A 153 14.57 5.03 16.79
N ASP A 154 15.10 6.26 16.91
CA ASP A 154 14.59 7.27 17.85
C ASP A 154 13.14 7.65 17.52
N SER A 155 12.81 7.86 16.24
CA SER A 155 11.45 8.20 15.82
C SER A 155 10.50 7.03 16.04
N ILE A 156 10.90 5.82 15.66
CA ILE A 156 10.08 4.60 15.78
C ILE A 156 9.77 4.31 17.25
N TYR A 157 10.76 4.36 18.15
CA TYR A 157 10.56 4.06 19.57
C TYR A 157 9.84 5.17 20.35
N HIS A 158 9.76 6.38 19.81
CA HIS A 158 9.03 7.50 20.42
C HIS A 158 7.67 7.78 19.79
N SER A 159 7.33 7.16 18.66
CA SER A 159 5.97 7.16 18.11
C SER A 159 5.03 6.34 19.00
N LYS A 160 4.01 6.98 19.58
CA LYS A 160 3.04 6.31 20.46
C LYS A 160 1.66 6.19 19.83
N ARG A 161 1.32 7.11 18.93
CA ARG A 161 0.00 7.23 18.32
C ARG A 161 0.04 7.32 16.80
N SER A 162 1.10 7.88 16.22
CA SER A 162 1.20 8.05 14.78
C SER A 162 1.19 6.69 14.08
N ALA A 163 0.17 6.45 13.26
CA ALA A 163 -0.12 5.11 12.74
C ALA A 163 0.41 4.86 11.34
N ILE A 164 0.72 5.91 10.55
CA ILE A 164 1.13 5.79 9.15
C ILE A 164 2.49 6.46 8.99
N THR A 165 3.47 5.74 8.43
CA THR A 165 4.77 6.30 8.07
C THR A 165 5.22 5.80 6.70
N ARG A 166 5.75 6.70 5.85
CA ARG A 166 6.36 6.32 4.58
C ARG A 166 7.52 5.35 4.81
N ALA A 167 7.45 4.19 4.16
CA ALA A 167 8.38 3.08 4.33
C ALA A 167 9.38 2.95 3.16
N SER A 168 9.44 3.95 2.29
CA SER A 168 10.29 4.01 1.10
C SER A 168 11.01 5.36 1.02
N ASP A 169 12.01 5.40 0.14
CA ASP A 169 12.43 6.66 -0.47
C ASP A 169 11.34 7.19 -1.42
N ASP A 170 11.50 8.42 -1.90
CA ASP A 170 10.54 9.07 -2.79
C ASP A 170 10.33 8.30 -4.10
N TYR A 171 9.08 8.29 -4.56
CA TYR A 171 8.75 7.89 -5.92
C TYR A 171 9.24 8.93 -6.94
N TYR A 172 10.23 8.54 -7.75
CA TYR A 172 10.80 9.39 -8.81
C TYR A 172 10.31 8.97 -10.21
N PRO A 173 9.17 9.49 -10.72
CA PRO A 173 8.58 9.05 -11.99
C PRO A 173 9.49 9.27 -13.20
N LYS A 174 10.35 10.30 -13.15
CA LYS A 174 11.27 10.64 -14.24
C LYS A 174 12.56 9.82 -14.24
N ASN A 175 12.77 8.98 -13.23
CA ASN A 175 13.94 8.11 -13.13
C ASN A 175 13.52 6.65 -13.34
N PRO A 176 13.72 6.08 -14.55
CA PRO A 176 13.37 4.69 -14.82
C PRO A 176 14.10 3.68 -13.92
N ALA A 177 15.28 4.03 -13.39
CA ALA A 177 16.09 3.13 -12.60
C ALA A 177 15.54 2.89 -11.18
N THR A 178 14.70 3.80 -10.67
CA THR A 178 14.15 3.68 -9.31
C THR A 178 12.86 2.86 -9.25
N GLN A 179 12.24 2.56 -10.40
CA GLN A 179 10.90 1.97 -10.43
C GLN A 179 10.84 0.58 -9.77
N THR A 180 11.77 -0.31 -10.14
CA THR A 180 11.84 -1.66 -9.56
C THR A 180 12.41 -1.63 -8.14
N LEU A 181 13.44 -0.81 -7.92
CA LEU A 181 14.08 -0.65 -6.62
C LEU A 181 13.09 -0.16 -5.55
N HIS A 182 12.22 0.78 -5.90
CA HIS A 182 11.22 1.32 -4.98
C HIS A 182 10.30 0.22 -4.42
N ILE A 183 9.78 -0.66 -5.28
CA ILE A 183 8.90 -1.77 -4.86
C ILE A 183 9.67 -2.81 -4.04
N ALA A 184 10.91 -3.13 -4.41
CA ALA A 184 11.74 -4.02 -3.61
C ALA A 184 12.03 -3.43 -2.23
N ALA A 185 12.57 -2.20 -2.17
CA ALA A 185 12.93 -1.55 -0.92
C ALA A 185 11.73 -1.43 0.04
N VAL A 186 10.57 -0.97 -0.44
CA VAL A 186 9.39 -0.78 0.41
C VAL A 186 8.83 -2.10 0.95
N ALA A 187 8.88 -3.17 0.16
CA ALA A 187 8.46 -4.49 0.60
C ALA A 187 9.37 -5.01 1.72
N PHE A 188 10.69 -4.92 1.55
CA PHE A 188 11.66 -5.33 2.57
C PHE A 188 11.56 -4.47 3.84
N ASN A 189 11.43 -3.14 3.71
CA ASN A 189 11.24 -2.25 4.85
C ASN A 189 9.95 -2.57 5.64
N SER A 190 8.90 -3.02 4.95
CA SER A 190 7.62 -3.40 5.55
C SER A 190 7.69 -4.67 6.42
N ILE A 191 8.79 -5.44 6.38
CA ILE A 191 9.03 -6.56 7.31
C ILE A 191 9.12 -6.05 8.75
N TYR A 192 9.90 -4.99 8.97
CA TYR A 192 10.07 -4.39 10.30
C TYR A 192 9.03 -3.30 10.56
N LEU A 193 8.88 -2.34 9.64
CA LEU A 193 8.00 -1.19 9.86
C LEU A 193 6.54 -1.61 9.99
N GLY A 194 6.12 -2.66 9.27
CA GLY A 194 4.76 -3.17 9.32
C GLY A 194 4.35 -3.74 10.70
N GLU A 195 5.30 -4.01 11.60
CA GLU A 195 5.01 -4.43 12.98
C GLU A 195 4.70 -3.25 13.91
N VAL A 196 5.02 -2.01 13.47
CA VAL A 196 4.91 -0.80 14.31
C VAL A 196 3.92 0.20 13.75
N VAL A 197 3.87 0.34 12.42
CA VAL A 197 3.03 1.30 11.69
C VAL A 197 2.36 0.63 10.50
N VAL A 198 1.34 1.27 9.95
CA VAL A 198 0.85 1.00 8.60
C VAL A 198 1.86 1.61 7.62
N PRO A 199 2.61 0.80 6.85
CA PRO A 199 3.59 1.33 5.92
C PRO A 199 2.90 2.09 4.79
N ASP A 200 3.26 3.35 4.62
CA ASP A 200 2.91 4.13 3.43
C ASP A 200 3.93 3.81 2.32
N TRP A 201 3.44 3.27 1.21
CA TRP A 201 4.25 2.85 0.06
C TRP A 201 4.45 3.96 -0.96
N ASP A 202 4.20 5.20 -0.55
CA ASP A 202 4.28 6.40 -1.36
C ASP A 202 3.29 6.43 -2.53
N MET A 203 3.20 7.61 -3.13
CA MET A 203 2.44 7.88 -4.34
C MET A 203 3.02 7.20 -5.57
N PHE A 204 2.21 7.10 -6.63
CA PHE A 204 2.68 6.75 -7.97
C PHE A 204 1.89 7.52 -9.04
N TYR A 205 2.36 7.48 -10.28
CA TYR A 205 1.59 7.97 -11.42
C TYR A 205 0.80 6.82 -12.04
N SER A 206 -0.52 6.98 -12.12
CA SER A 206 -1.41 6.03 -12.82
C SER A 206 -1.18 6.02 -14.33
N LEU A 207 -0.79 7.16 -14.92
CA LEU A 207 -0.43 7.25 -16.33
C LEU A 207 1.10 7.26 -16.49
N HIS A 208 1.69 6.07 -16.48
CA HIS A 208 3.14 5.86 -16.57
C HIS A 208 3.46 4.45 -17.06
N ASP A 209 4.61 4.25 -17.71
CA ASP A 209 5.02 2.93 -18.25
C ASP A 209 5.14 1.84 -17.16
N ALA A 210 5.46 2.25 -15.93
CA ALA A 210 5.52 1.38 -14.75
C ALA A 210 4.24 1.40 -13.89
N ALA A 211 3.14 2.01 -14.36
CA ALA A 211 1.96 2.24 -13.54
C ALA A 211 1.29 0.95 -13.06
N GLU A 212 1.16 -0.06 -13.92
CA GLU A 212 0.56 -1.35 -13.53
C GLU A 212 1.41 -2.08 -12.48
N PHE A 213 2.74 -2.01 -12.61
CA PHE A 213 3.70 -2.53 -11.65
C PHE A 213 3.52 -1.89 -10.26
N HIS A 214 3.41 -0.57 -10.22
CA HIS A 214 3.17 0.18 -8.99
C HIS A 214 1.76 -0.04 -8.43
N ALA A 215 0.75 -0.17 -9.28
CA ALA A 215 -0.64 -0.41 -8.88
C ALA A 215 -0.80 -1.78 -8.22
N ILE A 216 -0.31 -2.85 -8.86
CA ILE A 216 -0.35 -4.21 -8.29
C ILE A 216 0.38 -4.25 -6.94
N ALA A 217 1.52 -3.57 -6.82
CA ALA A 217 2.24 -3.46 -5.55
C ALA A 217 1.37 -2.85 -4.43
N ARG A 218 0.57 -1.81 -4.71
CA ARG A 218 -0.37 -1.25 -3.71
C ARG A 218 -1.56 -2.17 -3.44
N ALA A 219 -2.04 -2.91 -4.45
CA ALA A 219 -3.12 -3.87 -4.28
C ALA A 219 -2.75 -4.98 -3.28
N VAL A 220 -1.49 -5.43 -3.30
CA VAL A 220 -0.96 -6.46 -2.38
C VAL A 220 -0.28 -5.88 -1.15
N GLY A 221 0.05 -4.58 -1.14
CA GLY A 221 0.84 -3.94 -0.08
C GLY A 221 0.10 -3.72 1.24
N GLY A 222 -1.23 -3.82 1.25
CA GLY A 222 -2.05 -3.51 2.44
C GLY A 222 -1.88 -2.07 2.93
N CYS A 223 -1.47 -1.18 2.04
CA CYS A 223 -1.07 0.19 2.30
C CYS A 223 -2.10 1.19 1.75
N PRO A 224 -1.97 2.49 2.10
CA PRO A 224 -2.71 3.54 1.41
C PRO A 224 -2.39 3.60 -0.09
N VAL A 225 -3.33 4.12 -0.88
CA VAL A 225 -3.16 4.33 -2.33
C VAL A 225 -3.19 5.82 -2.60
N TYR A 226 -2.05 6.38 -3.01
CA TYR A 226 -1.94 7.77 -3.42
C TYR A 226 -1.53 7.86 -4.89
N VAL A 227 -2.18 8.76 -5.62
CA VAL A 227 -1.78 9.10 -6.98
C VAL A 227 -1.44 10.57 -7.07
N SER A 228 -0.37 10.87 -7.79
CA SER A 228 0.17 12.22 -7.94
C SER A 228 0.23 12.67 -9.39
N ASP A 229 -0.50 11.99 -10.27
CA ASP A 229 -0.71 12.40 -11.65
C ASP A 229 -1.14 13.87 -11.73
N LYS A 230 -0.75 14.51 -12.83
CA LYS A 230 -1.25 15.84 -13.14
C LYS A 230 -2.78 15.79 -13.27
N PRO A 231 -3.53 16.77 -12.73
CA PRO A 231 -4.97 16.82 -12.89
C PRO A 231 -5.41 16.63 -14.35
N GLY A 232 -6.37 15.73 -14.57
CA GLY A 232 -6.89 15.37 -15.90
C GLY A 232 -6.01 14.40 -16.70
N HIS A 233 -4.88 13.94 -16.17
CA HIS A 233 -3.95 13.03 -16.84
C HIS A 233 -3.83 11.71 -16.08
N HIS A 234 -4.96 11.04 -15.87
CA HIS A 234 -5.06 9.79 -15.13
C HIS A 234 -5.33 8.61 -16.05
N ASP A 235 -4.79 7.43 -15.72
CA ASP A 235 -5.23 6.17 -16.33
C ASP A 235 -6.42 5.61 -15.53
N HIS A 236 -7.63 5.84 -16.03
CA HIS A 236 -8.85 5.35 -15.39
C HIS A 236 -8.95 3.83 -15.38
N LYS A 237 -8.30 3.11 -16.29
CA LYS A 237 -8.33 1.64 -16.32
C LYS A 237 -7.53 1.10 -15.15
N ILE A 238 -6.34 1.63 -14.88
CA ILE A 238 -5.54 1.23 -13.71
C ILE A 238 -6.25 1.61 -12.41
N LEU A 239 -6.79 2.83 -12.31
CA LEU A 239 -7.48 3.27 -11.10
C LEU A 239 -8.72 2.42 -10.79
N LYS A 240 -9.53 2.07 -11.79
CA LYS A 240 -10.72 1.20 -11.63
C LYS A 240 -10.39 -0.26 -11.28
N ARG A 241 -9.11 -0.67 -11.37
CA ARG A 241 -8.64 -1.98 -10.90
C ARG A 241 -8.15 -1.95 -9.44
N LEU A 242 -8.01 -0.76 -8.85
CA LEU A 242 -7.59 -0.54 -7.45
C LEU A 242 -8.72 -0.05 -6.55
N VAL A 243 -9.55 0.85 -7.07
CA VAL A 243 -10.55 1.61 -6.32
C VAL A 243 -11.94 1.21 -6.76
N LEU A 244 -12.81 0.94 -5.79
CA LEU A 244 -14.22 0.64 -6.01
C LEU A 244 -15.02 1.90 -6.40
N PRO A 245 -16.22 1.77 -6.98
CA PRO A 245 -17.06 2.91 -7.32
C PRO A 245 -17.41 3.83 -6.14
N ASP A 246 -17.42 3.33 -4.91
CA ASP A 246 -17.66 4.08 -3.68
C ASP A 246 -16.42 4.86 -3.18
N GLY A 247 -15.29 4.77 -3.90
CA GLY A 247 -14.02 5.43 -3.56
C GLY A 247 -13.15 4.65 -2.56
N SER A 248 -13.63 3.52 -2.05
CA SER A 248 -12.84 2.68 -1.15
C SER A 248 -11.91 1.73 -1.92
N VAL A 249 -10.90 1.20 -1.24
CA VAL A 249 -9.96 0.22 -1.82
C VAL A 249 -10.19 -1.16 -1.24
N LEU A 250 -9.85 -2.20 -2.00
CA LEU A 250 -9.78 -3.58 -1.53
C LEU A 250 -8.45 -3.83 -0.79
N ARG A 251 -8.22 -3.08 0.30
CA ARG A 251 -6.97 -3.17 1.06
C ARG A 251 -6.85 -4.53 1.75
N ALA A 252 -5.74 -5.21 1.50
CA ALA A 252 -5.41 -6.44 2.20
C ALA A 252 -5.14 -6.21 3.70
N LYS A 253 -5.20 -7.27 4.51
CA LYS A 253 -5.24 -7.23 5.98
C LYS A 253 -3.90 -6.82 6.61
N TYR A 254 -2.80 -7.35 6.09
CA TYR A 254 -1.47 -7.16 6.66
C TYR A 254 -0.67 -6.13 5.86
N PRO A 255 0.48 -5.65 6.36
CA PRO A 255 1.48 -5.02 5.50
C PRO A 255 2.02 -6.03 4.49
N GLY A 256 2.16 -5.64 3.23
CA GLY A 256 2.75 -6.50 2.19
C GLY A 256 4.21 -6.80 2.49
N ARG A 257 4.61 -8.06 2.37
CA ARG A 257 5.98 -8.51 2.68
C ARG A 257 6.50 -9.47 1.62
N PRO A 258 7.83 -9.54 1.42
CA PRO A 258 8.42 -10.60 0.64
C PRO A 258 7.99 -11.98 1.18
N SER A 259 7.74 -12.94 0.29
CA SER A 259 7.60 -14.34 0.72
C SER A 259 8.92 -14.83 1.34
N ARG A 260 8.84 -15.86 2.18
CA ARG A 260 9.99 -16.37 2.94
C ARG A 260 11.19 -16.72 2.04
N ASP A 261 10.93 -17.27 0.87
CA ASP A 261 11.97 -17.68 -0.07
C ASP A 261 12.62 -16.50 -0.82
N CYS A 262 12.04 -15.30 -0.77
CA CYS A 262 12.65 -14.07 -1.28
C CYS A 262 13.54 -13.36 -0.25
N LEU A 263 13.52 -13.74 1.04
CA LEU A 263 14.20 -12.97 2.10
C LEU A 263 15.73 -12.92 1.97
N PHE A 264 16.32 -13.95 1.35
CA PHE A 264 17.77 -14.08 1.16
C PHE A 264 18.18 -14.12 -0.31
N THR A 265 17.31 -13.65 -1.20
CA THR A 265 17.63 -13.48 -2.62
C THR A 265 17.73 -12.00 -2.95
N ASP A 266 18.46 -11.66 -4.03
CA ASP A 266 18.53 -10.29 -4.53
C ASP A 266 17.61 -10.15 -5.75
N PRO A 267 16.37 -9.66 -5.57
CA PRO A 267 15.43 -9.54 -6.68
C PRO A 267 15.76 -8.38 -7.63
N VAL A 268 16.78 -7.56 -7.34
CA VAL A 268 17.09 -6.34 -8.09
C VAL A 268 18.33 -6.52 -8.97
N MET A 269 19.36 -7.25 -8.50
CA MET A 269 20.65 -7.30 -9.19
C MET A 269 21.21 -8.70 -9.48
N ASP A 270 20.62 -9.81 -9.03
CA ASP A 270 21.19 -11.14 -9.29
C ASP A 270 20.87 -11.72 -10.69
N GLY A 271 20.00 -11.05 -11.44
CA GLY A 271 19.61 -11.42 -12.80
C GLY A 271 18.76 -12.69 -12.94
N LYS A 272 18.28 -13.27 -11.84
CA LYS A 272 17.56 -14.57 -11.86
C LYS A 272 16.39 -14.68 -10.87
N SER A 273 16.29 -13.79 -9.88
CA SER A 273 15.28 -13.87 -8.84
C SER A 273 14.09 -12.95 -9.12
N LEU A 274 12.88 -13.47 -8.96
CA LEU A 274 11.66 -12.65 -8.90
C LEU A 274 11.39 -12.25 -7.45
N LEU A 275 10.78 -11.08 -7.25
CA LEU A 275 10.23 -10.68 -5.95
C LEU A 275 8.78 -11.15 -5.87
N LYS A 276 8.44 -11.89 -4.82
CA LYS A 276 7.06 -12.24 -4.47
C LYS A 276 6.65 -11.50 -3.23
N ILE A 277 5.54 -10.78 -3.28
CA ILE A 277 4.96 -10.04 -2.17
C ILE A 277 3.63 -10.69 -1.82
N TRP A 278 3.47 -11.15 -0.58
CA TRP A 278 2.24 -11.80 -0.14
C TRP A 278 1.44 -10.92 0.82
N ASN A 279 0.14 -11.20 0.87
CA ASN A 279 -0.79 -10.66 1.86
C ASN A 279 -2.03 -11.55 2.01
N LEU A 280 -2.92 -11.18 2.93
CA LEU A 280 -4.14 -11.92 3.25
C LEU A 280 -5.37 -11.01 3.14
N ASN A 281 -6.47 -11.55 2.61
CA ASN A 281 -7.81 -10.97 2.64
C ASN A 281 -8.67 -11.68 3.69
N LYS A 282 -9.95 -11.31 3.80
CA LYS A 282 -10.88 -11.97 4.75
C LYS A 282 -11.08 -13.47 4.46
N CYS A 283 -11.00 -13.88 3.19
CA CYS A 283 -11.32 -15.25 2.76
C CYS A 283 -10.27 -15.90 1.83
N THR A 284 -9.27 -15.14 1.39
CA THR A 284 -8.26 -15.58 0.41
C THR A 284 -6.89 -15.00 0.76
N GLY A 285 -5.82 -15.54 0.18
CA GLY A 285 -4.52 -14.88 0.07
C GLY A 285 -4.38 -14.13 -1.23
N VAL A 286 -3.38 -13.25 -1.30
CA VAL A 286 -2.98 -12.57 -2.54
C VAL A 286 -1.46 -12.55 -2.63
N ILE A 287 -0.91 -12.83 -3.82
CA ILE A 287 0.53 -12.79 -4.10
C ILE A 287 0.75 -11.94 -5.34
N GLY A 288 1.52 -10.85 -5.22
CA GLY A 288 2.08 -10.13 -6.35
C GLY A 288 3.47 -10.68 -6.69
N VAL A 289 3.75 -10.90 -7.97
CA VAL A 289 5.05 -11.38 -8.45
C VAL A 289 5.63 -10.37 -9.41
N PHE A 290 6.86 -9.93 -9.16
CA PHE A 290 7.48 -8.80 -9.82
C PHE A 290 8.87 -9.17 -10.31
N ASN A 291 9.17 -8.83 -11.57
CA ASN A 291 10.55 -8.82 -12.03
C ASN A 291 11.18 -7.45 -11.77
N CYS A 292 11.96 -7.36 -10.69
CA CYS A 292 12.66 -6.15 -10.28
C CYS A 292 14.07 -5.99 -10.90
N GLN A 293 14.49 -6.93 -11.75
CA GLN A 293 15.86 -7.04 -12.25
C GLN A 293 16.20 -6.01 -13.33
N GLY A 294 17.47 -5.58 -13.36
CA GLY A 294 18.08 -4.93 -14.53
C GLY A 294 17.75 -3.46 -14.77
N LYS A 295 16.95 -2.83 -13.89
CA LYS A 295 16.64 -1.37 -13.98
C LYS A 295 17.27 -0.55 -12.87
N GLY A 296 17.29 -1.05 -11.64
CA GLY A 296 17.85 -0.36 -10.47
C GLY A 296 19.07 -1.05 -9.89
N SER A 297 19.77 -0.37 -9.00
CA SER A 297 20.80 -0.95 -8.15
C SER A 297 20.58 -0.54 -6.70
N TRP A 298 20.91 -1.43 -5.77
CA TRP A 298 20.88 -1.10 -4.36
C TRP A 298 21.90 0.03 -4.08
N PRO A 299 21.52 1.04 -3.28
CA PRO A 299 22.44 2.12 -2.95
C PRO A 299 23.65 1.59 -2.17
N CYS A 300 24.76 2.32 -2.22
CA CYS A 300 25.98 2.03 -1.46
C CYS A 300 26.73 0.74 -1.86
N LEU A 301 26.38 0.12 -2.98
CA LEU A 301 27.13 -1.00 -3.56
C LEU A 301 27.98 -0.53 -4.75
N ASP A 302 29.18 -1.12 -4.89
CA ASP A 302 30.03 -0.89 -6.04
C ASP A 302 29.32 -1.38 -7.32
N ASN A 303 28.90 -0.44 -8.15
CA ASN A 303 28.23 -0.70 -9.44
C ASN A 303 29.16 -1.35 -10.49
N THR A 304 30.36 -1.80 -10.10
CA THR A 304 31.37 -2.44 -10.97
C THR A 304 30.90 -3.79 -11.51
N ASN A 305 29.92 -4.41 -10.86
CA ASN A 305 29.22 -5.63 -11.29
C ASN A 305 27.78 -5.34 -11.76
N GLN A 306 27.52 -4.20 -12.40
CA GLN A 306 26.38 -4.14 -13.33
C GLN A 306 26.68 -5.12 -14.47
N ASN A 307 26.47 -6.42 -14.21
CA ASN A 307 26.30 -7.39 -15.25
C ASN A 307 25.27 -6.76 -16.18
N HIS A 308 25.69 -6.50 -17.42
CA HIS A 308 24.83 -6.08 -18.51
C HIS A 308 23.86 -7.23 -18.80
N PHE A 309 22.97 -7.53 -17.87
CA PHE A 309 21.82 -8.38 -18.11
C PHE A 309 21.08 -7.71 -19.26
N SER A 310 20.81 -8.46 -20.31
CA SER A 310 20.11 -7.94 -21.46
C SER A 310 18.81 -7.33 -20.96
N ASN A 311 18.68 -6.01 -21.12
CA ASN A 311 17.45 -5.29 -20.80
C ASN A 311 16.28 -6.05 -21.44
N GLY A 312 15.38 -6.61 -20.63
CA GLY A 312 14.24 -7.39 -21.10
C GLY A 312 14.41 -8.92 -21.14
N ALA A 313 15.48 -9.48 -20.55
CA ALA A 313 15.55 -10.92 -20.31
C ALA A 313 14.38 -11.39 -19.44
N GLU A 314 13.72 -12.46 -19.88
CA GLU A 314 12.69 -13.12 -19.08
C GLU A 314 13.36 -13.87 -17.92
N VAL A 315 12.87 -13.60 -16.72
CA VAL A 315 13.26 -14.30 -15.51
C VAL A 315 12.12 -15.24 -15.13
N SER A 316 12.46 -16.50 -14.90
CA SER A 316 11.51 -17.52 -14.44
C SER A 316 11.62 -17.72 -12.94
N GLY A 317 10.49 -17.83 -12.27
CA GLY A 317 10.38 -18.18 -10.86
C GLY A 317 9.24 -19.17 -10.60
N LYS A 318 9.10 -19.56 -9.33
CA LYS A 318 8.05 -20.46 -8.88
C LYS A 318 7.21 -19.80 -7.80
N VAL A 319 5.91 -20.03 -7.87
CA VAL A 319 4.92 -19.53 -6.91
C VAL A 319 4.20 -20.72 -6.29
N SER A 320 3.87 -20.62 -5.01
CA SER A 320 3.20 -21.66 -4.25
C SER A 320 2.16 -21.06 -3.30
N PRO A 321 1.07 -21.78 -2.96
CA PRO A 321 0.18 -21.37 -1.89
C PRO A 321 0.90 -21.13 -0.54
N VAL A 322 2.02 -21.81 -0.27
CA VAL A 322 2.81 -21.59 0.96
C VAL A 322 3.51 -20.23 1.01
N ASP A 323 3.57 -19.50 -0.11
CA ASP A 323 4.15 -18.15 -0.12
C ASP A 323 3.27 -17.14 0.67
N VAL A 324 2.03 -17.52 1.02
CA VAL A 324 1.16 -16.76 1.93
C VAL A 324 1.35 -17.25 3.38
N GLU A 325 2.10 -16.52 4.20
CA GLU A 325 2.54 -16.97 5.54
C GLU A 325 1.38 -17.41 6.46
N TYR A 326 0.32 -16.62 6.52
CA TYR A 326 -0.81 -16.80 7.44
C TYR A 326 -2.04 -17.43 6.78
N PHE A 327 -1.84 -18.22 5.73
CA PHE A 327 -2.94 -18.77 4.93
C PHE A 327 -3.96 -19.61 5.74
N GLU A 328 -3.51 -20.25 6.83
CA GLU A 328 -4.39 -21.05 7.69
C GLU A 328 -5.52 -20.24 8.35
N GLU A 329 -5.37 -18.93 8.48
CA GLU A 329 -6.42 -18.05 8.99
C GLU A 329 -7.67 -18.05 8.09
N VAL A 330 -7.53 -18.32 6.79
CA VAL A 330 -8.64 -18.32 5.82
C VAL A 330 -9.02 -19.71 5.32
N SER A 331 -8.15 -20.72 5.46
CA SER A 331 -8.40 -22.10 5.08
C SER A 331 -9.68 -22.66 5.72
N GLY A 332 -9.78 -22.58 7.04
CA GLY A 332 -10.93 -23.10 7.80
C GLY A 332 -11.09 -24.64 7.74
N LYS A 333 -12.05 -25.16 8.49
CA LYS A 333 -12.22 -26.62 8.72
C LYS A 333 -12.62 -27.44 7.49
N LEU A 334 -13.23 -26.79 6.49
CA LEU A 334 -13.71 -27.47 5.28
C LEU A 334 -12.64 -27.56 4.19
N TRP A 335 -11.44 -27.03 4.43
CA TRP A 335 -10.36 -27.00 3.44
C TRP A 335 -9.90 -28.41 3.07
N THR A 336 -9.76 -28.66 1.77
CA THR A 336 -9.32 -29.95 1.24
C THR A 336 -7.79 -30.13 1.23
N GLY A 337 -7.04 -29.06 1.50
CA GLY A 337 -5.58 -29.00 1.30
C GLY A 337 -5.19 -28.41 -0.07
N ASP A 338 -6.15 -28.24 -0.98
CA ASP A 338 -5.91 -27.65 -2.30
C ASP A 338 -6.35 -26.18 -2.36
N CYS A 339 -5.77 -25.44 -3.29
CA CYS A 339 -6.06 -24.04 -3.53
C CYS A 339 -6.48 -23.82 -4.98
N ALA A 340 -7.44 -22.92 -5.19
CA ALA A 340 -7.71 -22.34 -6.50
C ALA A 340 -6.85 -21.09 -6.64
N ILE A 341 -5.98 -21.08 -7.64
CA ILE A 341 -5.09 -19.97 -7.96
C ILE A 341 -5.64 -19.26 -9.19
N TYR A 342 -6.05 -18.01 -9.04
CA TYR A 342 -6.48 -17.17 -10.15
C TYR A 342 -5.36 -16.21 -10.56
N SER A 343 -4.92 -16.28 -11.81
CA SER A 343 -3.99 -15.31 -12.42
C SER A 343 -4.78 -14.16 -13.02
N PHE A 344 -4.51 -12.94 -12.57
CA PHE A 344 -5.16 -11.75 -13.11
C PHE A 344 -4.82 -11.54 -14.59
N ASN A 345 -3.55 -11.70 -14.97
CA ASN A 345 -3.12 -11.48 -16.36
C ASN A 345 -3.70 -12.52 -17.33
N LYS A 346 -3.79 -13.78 -16.92
CA LYS A 346 -4.33 -14.87 -17.77
C LYS A 346 -5.85 -14.96 -17.72
N GLY A 347 -6.48 -14.44 -16.66
CA GLY A 347 -7.91 -14.58 -16.42
C GLY A 347 -8.35 -16.04 -16.26
N SER A 348 -7.47 -16.91 -15.73
CA SER A 348 -7.70 -18.36 -15.60
C SER A 348 -7.42 -18.87 -14.19
N VAL A 349 -8.06 -19.98 -13.85
CA VAL A 349 -7.92 -20.66 -12.55
C VAL A 349 -7.07 -21.91 -12.69
N SER A 350 -6.34 -22.27 -11.65
CA SER A 350 -5.65 -23.56 -11.55
C SER A 350 -5.80 -24.12 -10.15
N ARG A 351 -6.06 -25.43 -10.05
CA ARG A 351 -6.07 -26.14 -8.78
C ARG A 351 -4.66 -26.59 -8.45
N ILE A 352 -4.14 -26.12 -7.32
CA ILE A 352 -2.77 -26.40 -6.86
C ILE A 352 -2.83 -26.89 -5.41
N PRO A 353 -2.32 -28.09 -5.09
CA PRO A 353 -2.15 -28.53 -3.70
C PRO A 353 -1.28 -27.56 -2.91
N LYS A 354 -1.52 -27.39 -1.61
CA LYS A 354 -0.81 -26.39 -0.77
C LYS A 354 0.71 -26.40 -0.97
N GLY A 355 1.32 -27.58 -0.97
CA GLY A 355 2.79 -27.76 -1.05
C GLY A 355 3.37 -27.75 -2.46
N GLU A 356 2.53 -27.67 -3.50
CA GLU A 356 2.97 -27.69 -4.89
C GLU A 356 3.29 -26.28 -5.39
N GLN A 357 4.03 -26.21 -6.51
CA GLN A 357 4.48 -24.95 -7.11
C GLN A 357 4.16 -24.90 -8.60
N PHE A 358 3.95 -23.70 -9.13
CA PHE A 358 3.79 -23.45 -10.57
C PHE A 358 4.75 -22.37 -11.06
N GLY A 359 5.11 -22.44 -12.34
CA GLY A 359 6.07 -21.54 -12.98
C GLY A 359 5.46 -20.21 -13.43
N VAL A 360 6.23 -19.14 -13.28
CA VAL A 360 5.92 -17.80 -13.78
C VAL A 360 7.16 -17.25 -14.48
N GLY A 361 7.01 -16.74 -15.70
CA GLY A 361 8.05 -16.04 -16.46
C GLY A 361 7.64 -14.58 -16.63
N LEU A 362 8.55 -13.65 -16.32
CA LEU A 362 8.31 -12.21 -16.41
C LEU A 362 9.54 -11.53 -16.99
N LYS A 363 9.34 -10.60 -17.94
CA LYS A 363 10.40 -9.68 -18.36
C LYS A 363 10.56 -8.55 -17.35
N THR A 364 11.65 -7.81 -17.45
CA THR A 364 11.90 -6.61 -16.65
C THR A 364 10.68 -5.69 -16.63
N LEU A 365 10.27 -5.24 -15.43
CA LEU A 365 9.08 -4.40 -15.17
C LEU A 365 7.72 -5.07 -15.47
N GLU A 366 7.68 -6.35 -15.82
CA GLU A 366 6.43 -7.11 -15.83
C GLU A 366 6.12 -7.65 -14.43
N CYS A 367 4.82 -7.84 -14.18
CA CYS A 367 4.30 -8.41 -12.95
C CYS A 367 2.97 -9.13 -13.20
N ASP A 368 2.59 -10.02 -12.29
CA ASP A 368 1.25 -10.62 -12.22
C ASP A 368 0.80 -10.65 -10.75
N VAL A 369 -0.51 -10.79 -10.55
CA VAL A 369 -1.11 -10.92 -9.22
C VAL A 369 -2.02 -12.14 -9.19
N PHE A 370 -1.83 -12.94 -8.15
CA PHE A 370 -2.52 -14.20 -7.95
C PHE A 370 -3.43 -14.11 -6.74
N THR A 371 -4.71 -14.44 -6.92
CA THR A 371 -5.58 -14.75 -5.78
C THR A 371 -5.41 -16.21 -5.41
N VAL A 372 -5.08 -16.47 -4.14
CA VAL A 372 -4.92 -17.81 -3.57
C VAL A 372 -6.15 -18.11 -2.74
N SER A 373 -7.09 -18.90 -3.23
CA SER A 373 -8.30 -19.23 -2.48
C SER A 373 -8.29 -20.69 -2.00
N PRO A 374 -8.54 -20.96 -0.71
CA PRO A 374 -8.64 -22.34 -0.22
C PRO A 374 -9.86 -23.02 -0.83
N ILE A 375 -9.68 -24.22 -1.40
CA ILE A 375 -10.78 -25.04 -1.91
C ILE A 375 -11.45 -25.75 -0.73
N LYS A 376 -12.72 -25.46 -0.51
CA LYS A 376 -13.48 -26.03 0.62
C LYS A 376 -14.52 -27.02 0.11
N ALA A 377 -14.66 -28.15 0.81
CA ALA A 377 -15.65 -29.18 0.50
C ALA A 377 -16.98 -28.92 1.24
N TYR A 378 -17.94 -28.35 0.53
CA TYR A 378 -19.30 -28.12 1.00
C TYR A 378 -20.19 -29.33 0.71
N TYR A 379 -21.08 -29.66 1.66
CA TYR A 379 -22.00 -30.81 1.55
C TYR A 379 -21.30 -32.12 1.14
N GLN A 380 -20.03 -32.29 1.52
CA GLN A 380 -19.14 -33.42 1.22
C GLN A 380 -18.85 -33.68 -0.28
N LYS A 381 -19.47 -32.95 -1.21
CA LYS A 381 -19.39 -33.26 -2.65
C LYS A 381 -19.05 -32.05 -3.53
N ILE A 382 -19.30 -30.83 -3.05
CA ILE A 382 -19.12 -29.62 -3.83
C ILE A 382 -17.84 -28.94 -3.33
N GLU A 383 -16.81 -28.94 -4.15
CA GLU A 383 -15.59 -28.19 -3.85
C GLU A 383 -15.71 -26.79 -4.44
N PHE A 384 -15.58 -25.78 -3.60
CA PHE A 384 -15.74 -24.39 -4.01
C PHE A 384 -14.69 -23.48 -3.37
N ALA A 385 -14.23 -22.49 -4.12
CA ALA A 385 -13.29 -21.48 -3.66
C ALA A 385 -13.64 -20.12 -4.27
N PRO A 386 -13.93 -19.08 -3.47
CA PRO A 386 -14.26 -17.77 -4.02
C PRO A 386 -13.00 -17.06 -4.57
N ILE A 387 -13.06 -16.48 -5.76
CA ILE A 387 -11.95 -15.68 -6.31
C ILE A 387 -12.18 -14.20 -6.04
N GLY A 388 -13.43 -13.73 -6.13
CA GLY A 388 -13.81 -12.34 -5.90
C GLY A 388 -13.99 -11.56 -7.20
N LEU A 389 -13.77 -10.24 -7.17
CA LEU A 389 -13.95 -9.38 -8.35
C LEU A 389 -12.74 -9.46 -9.29
N MET A 390 -12.86 -10.27 -10.35
CA MET A 390 -11.79 -10.57 -11.31
C MET A 390 -11.29 -9.34 -12.08
N ASN A 391 -12.04 -8.25 -12.10
CA ASN A 391 -11.62 -6.96 -12.66
C ASN A 391 -10.72 -6.14 -11.70
N MET A 392 -10.47 -6.60 -10.47
CA MET A 392 -9.65 -5.91 -9.49
C MET A 392 -8.30 -6.63 -9.31
N TYR A 393 -7.21 -5.88 -9.10
CA TYR A 393 -5.89 -6.48 -8.85
C TYR A 393 -5.89 -7.32 -7.56
N ASN A 394 -6.52 -6.84 -6.49
CA ASN A 394 -6.81 -7.65 -5.30
C ASN A 394 -8.25 -8.20 -5.36
N SER A 395 -8.49 -9.11 -6.29
CA SER A 395 -9.81 -9.71 -6.56
C SER A 395 -10.49 -10.24 -5.30
N GLY A 396 -9.75 -11.04 -4.51
CA GLY A 396 -10.28 -11.66 -3.30
C GLY A 396 -10.56 -10.70 -2.14
N GLY A 397 -10.04 -9.46 -2.20
CA GLY A 397 -10.31 -8.43 -1.20
C GLY A 397 -11.78 -7.96 -1.19
N ALA A 398 -12.54 -8.26 -2.24
CA ALA A 398 -13.97 -7.95 -2.34
C ALA A 398 -14.85 -8.88 -1.50
N ILE A 399 -14.35 -10.06 -1.10
CA ILE A 399 -15.12 -11.09 -0.41
C ILE A 399 -15.11 -10.81 1.09
N GLU A 400 -16.30 -10.84 1.70
CA GLU A 400 -16.47 -10.66 3.14
C GLU A 400 -16.68 -11.97 3.88
N SER A 401 -17.47 -12.88 3.32
CA SER A 401 -17.68 -14.21 3.87
C SER A 401 -18.17 -15.20 2.83
N VAL A 402 -17.95 -16.49 3.09
CA VAL A 402 -18.55 -17.60 2.34
C VAL A 402 -19.16 -18.58 3.33
N GLN A 403 -20.43 -18.92 3.12
CA GLN A 403 -21.20 -19.78 4.01
C GLN A 403 -22.03 -20.77 3.19
N GLN A 404 -22.27 -21.94 3.75
CA GLN A 404 -23.29 -22.85 3.23
C GLN A 404 -24.67 -22.35 3.67
N SER A 405 -25.61 -22.27 2.73
CA SER A 405 -27.00 -21.87 2.95
C SER A 405 -27.91 -22.98 2.43
N GLY A 406 -28.85 -23.47 3.26
CA GLY A 406 -29.81 -24.52 2.87
C GLY A 406 -29.61 -25.87 3.55
N ASP A 407 -30.59 -26.76 3.36
CA ASP A 407 -30.72 -28.01 4.13
C ASP A 407 -29.68 -29.07 3.75
N SER A 408 -29.10 -29.72 4.77
CA SER A 408 -28.16 -30.83 4.62
C SER A 408 -28.79 -32.09 4.01
N THR A 409 -30.12 -32.16 3.92
CA THR A 409 -30.90 -33.37 3.60
C THR A 409 -31.33 -33.52 2.13
N GLY A 410 -30.92 -32.63 1.21
CA GLY A 410 -30.56 -33.11 -0.14
C GLY A 410 -31.07 -32.38 -1.39
N TYR A 411 -31.96 -31.39 -1.31
CA TYR A 411 -32.52 -30.75 -2.54
C TYR A 411 -32.18 -29.27 -2.74
N ASN A 412 -31.76 -28.55 -1.69
CA ASN A 412 -31.51 -27.11 -1.77
C ASN A 412 -30.12 -26.77 -1.20
N ARG A 413 -29.06 -27.26 -1.88
CA ARG A 413 -27.67 -26.97 -1.50
C ARG A 413 -27.27 -25.63 -2.09
N ARG A 414 -26.92 -24.68 -1.23
CA ARG A 414 -26.46 -23.38 -1.70
C ARG A 414 -25.19 -22.92 -1.00
N ILE A 415 -24.46 -22.07 -1.69
CA ILE A 415 -23.27 -21.40 -1.19
C ILE A 415 -23.54 -19.90 -1.31
N LEU A 416 -23.63 -19.23 -0.17
CA LEU A 416 -23.81 -17.80 -0.05
C LEU A 416 -22.45 -17.11 0.09
N ILE A 417 -22.16 -16.19 -0.81
CA ILE A 417 -20.98 -15.35 -0.80
C ILE A 417 -21.41 -13.91 -0.56
N LYS A 418 -20.85 -13.28 0.47
CA LYS A 418 -21.05 -11.85 0.73
C LYS A 418 -19.83 -11.08 0.28
N GLY A 419 -20.04 -9.93 -0.35
CA GLY A 419 -18.97 -9.08 -0.83
C GLY A 419 -19.40 -7.64 -1.04
N ARG A 420 -18.49 -6.84 -1.60
CA ARG A 420 -18.72 -5.43 -1.95
C ARG A 420 -18.00 -5.05 -3.24
N GLY A 421 -18.38 -3.93 -3.84
CA GLY A 421 -17.91 -3.50 -5.15
C GLY A 421 -18.75 -4.05 -6.29
N ALA A 422 -18.33 -3.79 -7.53
CA ALA A 422 -19.06 -4.20 -8.72
C ALA A 422 -18.11 -4.75 -9.80
N GLY A 423 -18.65 -5.53 -10.73
CA GLY A 423 -17.89 -6.13 -11.82
C GLY A 423 -18.08 -7.64 -11.90
N SER A 424 -17.05 -8.35 -12.35
CA SER A 424 -17.15 -9.79 -12.64
C SER A 424 -16.71 -10.61 -11.43
N PHE A 425 -17.66 -11.21 -10.72
CA PHE A 425 -17.37 -12.14 -9.64
C PHE A 425 -16.96 -13.50 -10.21
N GLY A 426 -15.85 -14.04 -9.72
CA GLY A 426 -15.36 -15.38 -10.05
C GLY A 426 -15.32 -16.31 -8.85
N GLY A 427 -15.44 -17.61 -9.12
CA GLY A 427 -15.16 -18.67 -8.14
C GLY A 427 -14.74 -19.97 -8.84
N TYR A 428 -13.96 -20.80 -8.16
CA TYR A 428 -13.75 -22.19 -8.56
C TYR A 428 -14.93 -23.05 -8.10
N SER A 429 -15.44 -23.92 -8.96
CA SER A 429 -16.41 -24.94 -8.54
C SER A 429 -16.21 -26.28 -9.27
N SER A 430 -16.02 -27.37 -8.51
CA SER A 430 -15.84 -28.70 -9.08
C SER A 430 -17.07 -29.24 -9.82
N VAL A 431 -18.26 -28.71 -9.52
CA VAL A 431 -19.53 -29.06 -10.14
C VAL A 431 -20.10 -27.81 -10.82
N LYS A 432 -20.67 -27.96 -12.02
CA LYS A 432 -21.39 -26.87 -12.68
C LYS A 432 -22.61 -26.46 -11.84
N PRO A 433 -22.73 -25.19 -11.40
CA PRO A 433 -23.92 -24.72 -10.69
C PRO A 433 -25.17 -24.81 -11.56
N LYS A 434 -26.33 -24.99 -10.92
CA LYS A 434 -27.63 -24.97 -11.62
C LYS A 434 -28.12 -23.55 -11.87
N GLY A 435 -27.71 -22.59 -11.04
CA GLY A 435 -28.05 -21.18 -11.16
C GLY A 435 -27.52 -20.36 -9.98
N CYS A 436 -27.74 -19.06 -10.02
CA CYS A 436 -27.41 -18.16 -8.92
C CYS A 436 -28.39 -16.98 -8.83
N SER A 437 -28.37 -16.30 -7.69
CA SER A 437 -29.04 -15.03 -7.51
C SER A 437 -28.09 -14.00 -6.90
N ILE A 438 -28.29 -12.73 -7.25
CA ILE A 438 -27.58 -11.59 -6.66
C ILE A 438 -28.61 -10.78 -5.89
N ASN A 439 -28.41 -10.60 -4.59
CA ASN A 439 -29.34 -9.87 -3.72
C ASN A 439 -30.79 -10.39 -3.83
N GLY A 440 -30.94 -11.71 -4.03
CA GLY A 440 -32.23 -12.40 -4.17
C GLY A 440 -32.89 -12.29 -5.55
N LYS A 441 -32.29 -11.60 -6.52
CA LYS A 441 -32.74 -11.58 -7.91
C LYS A 441 -32.05 -12.71 -8.67
N GLU A 442 -32.83 -13.60 -9.26
CA GLU A 442 -32.28 -14.70 -10.07
C GLU A 442 -31.57 -14.15 -11.31
N GLU A 443 -30.38 -14.67 -11.58
CA GLU A 443 -29.62 -14.36 -12.78
C GLU A 443 -30.02 -15.32 -13.90
N GLU A 444 -30.21 -14.79 -15.11
CA GLU A 444 -30.64 -15.57 -16.27
C GLU A 444 -29.62 -16.64 -16.69
N GLU A 445 -28.32 -16.38 -16.49
CA GLU A 445 -27.26 -17.33 -16.86
C GLU A 445 -26.03 -17.23 -15.93
N VAL A 446 -25.70 -18.35 -15.28
CA VAL A 446 -24.41 -18.54 -14.62
C VAL A 446 -23.40 -19.05 -15.65
N LYS A 447 -22.36 -18.25 -15.92
CA LYS A 447 -21.29 -18.67 -16.82
C LYS A 447 -20.41 -19.68 -16.10
N TYR A 448 -20.19 -20.83 -16.73
CA TYR A 448 -19.32 -21.88 -16.20
C TYR A 448 -18.35 -22.36 -17.27
N ARG A 449 -17.07 -22.25 -16.98
CA ARG A 449 -15.99 -22.65 -17.88
C ARG A 449 -15.40 -23.98 -17.43
N GLU A 450 -15.68 -25.03 -18.19
CA GLU A 450 -15.35 -26.42 -17.82
C GLU A 450 -13.83 -26.68 -17.72
N GLU A 451 -13.05 -26.03 -18.60
CA GLU A 451 -11.59 -26.20 -18.74
C GLU A 451 -10.82 -25.90 -17.44
N ASP A 452 -11.25 -24.89 -16.69
CA ASP A 452 -10.60 -24.47 -15.44
C ASP A 452 -11.57 -24.35 -14.26
N LYS A 453 -12.81 -24.82 -14.44
CA LYS A 453 -13.85 -24.90 -13.41
C LYS A 453 -14.23 -23.52 -12.84
N LEU A 454 -14.07 -22.47 -13.64
CA LEU A 454 -14.42 -21.10 -13.25
C LEU A 454 -15.93 -20.85 -13.43
N VAL A 455 -16.61 -20.54 -12.33
CA VAL A 455 -17.93 -19.91 -12.34
C VAL A 455 -17.79 -18.40 -12.37
N THR A 456 -18.64 -17.70 -13.14
CA THR A 456 -18.64 -16.25 -13.25
C THR A 456 -20.06 -15.68 -13.22
N VAL A 457 -20.22 -14.60 -12.47
CA VAL A 457 -21.47 -13.84 -12.30
C VAL A 457 -21.15 -12.34 -12.40
N THR A 458 -22.02 -11.54 -13.02
CA THR A 458 -21.80 -10.09 -13.16
C THR A 458 -22.58 -9.35 -12.09
N ILE A 459 -21.89 -8.55 -11.28
CA ILE A 459 -22.48 -7.71 -10.24
C ILE A 459 -22.61 -6.29 -10.78
N ASP A 460 -23.83 -5.78 -10.77
CA ASP A 460 -24.16 -4.45 -11.27
C ASP A 460 -23.55 -3.34 -10.40
N VAL A 461 -23.31 -2.19 -11.01
CA VAL A 461 -22.78 -1.01 -10.30
C VAL A 461 -23.76 -0.49 -9.24
N SER A 462 -25.06 -0.73 -9.40
CA SER A 462 -26.10 -0.39 -8.43
C SER A 462 -25.98 -1.17 -7.10
N ASP A 463 -25.33 -2.33 -7.11
CA ASP A 463 -25.11 -3.18 -5.92
C ASP A 463 -23.70 -2.99 -5.31
N ASN A 464 -23.01 -1.89 -5.63
CA ASN A 464 -21.60 -1.70 -5.25
C ASN A 464 -21.34 -1.57 -3.73
N SER A 465 -22.34 -1.22 -2.93
CA SER A 465 -22.21 -1.07 -1.48
C SER A 465 -22.15 -2.41 -0.74
N GLY A 466 -22.64 -3.47 -1.38
CA GLY A 466 -22.71 -4.80 -0.81
C GLY A 466 -23.59 -5.73 -1.64
N TRP A 467 -23.16 -6.98 -1.78
CA TRP A 467 -23.89 -7.99 -2.53
C TRP A 467 -23.81 -9.36 -1.86
N ASP A 468 -24.91 -10.10 -2.02
CA ASP A 468 -25.07 -11.50 -1.62
C ASP A 468 -25.25 -12.33 -2.90
N VAL A 469 -24.23 -13.10 -3.28
CA VAL A 469 -24.29 -14.07 -4.38
C VAL A 469 -24.64 -15.44 -3.80
N ASP A 470 -25.83 -15.96 -4.12
CA ASP A 470 -26.32 -17.26 -3.66
C ASP A 470 -26.31 -18.25 -4.83
N ILE A 471 -25.40 -19.23 -4.80
CA ILE A 471 -25.19 -20.23 -5.87
C ILE A 471 -25.80 -21.57 -5.45
N TRP A 472 -26.64 -22.19 -6.28
CA TRP A 472 -27.29 -23.49 -5.97
C TRP A 472 -26.90 -24.62 -6.93
N TYR A 473 -26.97 -25.85 -6.39
CA TYR A 473 -26.45 -27.08 -7.01
C TYR A 473 -27.46 -28.21 -7.16
#